data_AF-A0AA96F4S0-F1
#
_entry.id   AF-A0AA96F4S0-F1
#
_cell.length_a   1.000
_cell.length_b   1.000
_cell.length_c   1.000
_cell.angle_alpha   90.00
_cell.angle_beta   90.00
_cell.angle_gamma   90.00
#
_symmetry.space_group_name_H-M   'P 1'
#
loop_
_entity.id
_entity.type
_entity.pdbx_description
1 polymer ?
#
loop_
_entity_poly.entity_id
_entity_poly.type
_entity_poly.pdbx_seq_one_letter_code
_entity_poly.pdbx_strand_id
1 'polypeptide(L)'
;MNIYLDNNIVIDIEDGNYILEELLSKIGISQSKIFYSSVHITEADEMTAQDKAQKIEKRCRTISNLTSNNYIHLDAKTHAIHKQIVRPEEILKRHKYWTNNSTSGAFQKTELGTVSQEQRVAFRESLGLDPKEINNYTVKEVIEQFEINKDKFGNMSLPELIETATRIKLGRSATTLTKIVATFELLDMIGFWKDIYTTKSDFARAQDSQHCVSASVCDYFISNDKRTRNKSRLVYDIFKINTKVVDSNGFE
;
A
#
# COMPACT_ATOMS: atom_id res chain seq x y z
N MET A 1 6.90 10.64 -17.50
CA MET A 1 6.36 9.47 -16.76
C MET A 1 5.69 9.93 -15.48
N ASN A 2 4.70 9.20 -14.98
CA ASN A 2 4.07 9.43 -13.69
C ASN A 2 4.70 8.47 -12.66
N ILE A 3 5.16 9.01 -11.54
CA ILE A 3 5.84 8.23 -10.50
C ILE A 3 5.10 8.44 -9.19
N TYR A 4 4.92 7.36 -8.44
CA TYR A 4 4.47 7.42 -7.07
C TYR A 4 5.62 6.97 -6.16
N LEU A 5 5.99 7.83 -5.20
CA LEU A 5 6.98 7.49 -4.19
C LEU A 5 6.25 6.96 -2.96
N ASP A 6 6.74 5.87 -2.39
CA ASP A 6 6.35 5.46 -1.05
C ASP A 6 6.88 6.47 -0.02
N ASN A 7 6.26 6.53 1.15
CA ASN A 7 6.64 7.42 2.23
C ASN A 7 8.05 7.11 2.76
N ASN A 8 8.51 5.85 2.72
CA ASN A 8 9.89 5.51 3.07
C ASN A 8 10.92 6.21 2.16
N ILE A 9 10.64 6.35 0.87
CA ILE A 9 11.51 7.08 -0.07
C ILE A 9 11.47 8.58 0.23
N VAL A 10 10.29 9.13 0.54
CA VAL A 10 10.15 10.54 0.92
C VAL A 10 10.93 10.84 2.20
N ILE A 11 10.90 9.94 3.19
CA ILE A 11 11.69 10.04 4.43
C ILE A 11 13.18 10.02 4.11
N ASP A 12 13.64 9.07 3.30
CA ASP A 12 15.05 8.96 2.97
C ASP A 12 15.57 10.20 2.24
N ILE A 13 14.77 10.80 1.35
CA ILE A 13 15.14 12.07 0.70
C ILE A 13 15.11 13.24 1.71
N GLU A 14 14.11 13.28 2.60
CA GLU A 14 14.00 14.31 3.65
C GLU A 14 15.19 14.32 4.63
N ASP A 15 15.78 13.16 4.87
CA ASP A 15 16.94 12.95 5.74
C ASP A 15 18.27 13.06 5.00
N GLY A 16 18.24 13.25 3.68
CA GLY A 16 19.43 13.41 2.84
C GLY A 16 20.13 12.10 2.46
N ASN A 17 19.47 10.96 2.64
CA ASN A 17 19.98 9.65 2.22
C ASN A 17 19.95 9.46 0.70
N TYR A 18 19.05 10.17 0.00
CA TYR A 18 18.96 10.18 -1.46
C TYR A 18 18.73 11.57 -2.04
N ILE A 19 19.24 11.77 -3.25
CA ILE A 19 18.88 12.87 -4.13
C ILE A 19 17.91 12.31 -5.18
N LEU A 20 16.78 13.00 -5.37
CA LEU A 20 15.71 12.53 -6.26
C LEU A 20 16.22 12.29 -7.68
N GLU A 21 17.03 13.19 -8.22
CA GLU A 21 17.61 13.13 -9.55
C GLU A 21 18.48 11.88 -9.75
N GLU A 22 19.27 11.50 -8.73
CA GLU A 22 20.11 10.30 -8.77
C GLU A 22 19.26 9.04 -8.79
N LEU A 23 18.22 8.99 -7.95
CA LEU A 23 17.26 7.89 -7.91
C LEU A 23 16.55 7.72 -9.27
N LEU A 24 16.07 8.81 -9.87
CA LEU A 24 15.41 8.78 -11.17
C LEU A 24 16.38 8.34 -12.29
N SER A 25 17.63 8.79 -12.23
CA SER A 25 18.67 8.39 -13.18
C SER A 25 18.95 6.88 -13.13
N LYS A 26 18.98 6.26 -11.94
CA LYS A 26 19.18 4.81 -11.80
C LYS A 26 18.07 4.00 -12.46
N ILE A 27 16.85 4.54 -12.50
CA ILE A 27 15.67 3.91 -13.11
C ILE A 27 15.57 4.29 -14.62
N GLY A 28 16.48 5.12 -15.13
CA GLY A 28 16.48 5.56 -16.52
C GLY A 28 15.37 6.57 -16.84
N ILE A 29 14.92 7.36 -15.86
CA ILE A 29 13.85 8.34 -16.02
C ILE A 29 14.45 9.75 -16.02
N SER A 30 14.31 10.47 -17.13
CA SER A 30 14.79 11.84 -17.29
C SER A 30 13.72 12.91 -17.08
N GLN A 31 12.43 12.57 -17.25
CA GLN A 31 11.32 13.49 -17.03
C GLN A 31 10.12 12.79 -16.38
N SER A 32 9.73 13.30 -15.21
CA SER A 32 8.65 12.72 -14.42
C SER A 32 7.75 13.75 -13.76
N LYS A 33 6.47 13.39 -13.62
CA LYS A 33 5.56 13.97 -12.63
C LYS A 33 5.52 13.02 -11.46
N ILE A 34 5.91 13.51 -10.29
CA ILE A 34 5.93 12.72 -9.05
C ILE A 34 4.68 13.04 -8.28
N PHE A 35 3.97 12.02 -7.83
CA PHE A 35 2.70 12.14 -7.14
C PHE A 35 2.83 11.71 -5.68
N TYR A 36 2.06 12.36 -4.82
CA TYR A 36 1.76 11.90 -3.46
C TYR A 36 0.25 11.64 -3.32
N SER A 37 -0.17 11.05 -2.19
CA SER A 37 -1.59 10.91 -1.85
C SER A 37 -1.82 11.22 -0.36
N SER A 38 -3.06 11.09 0.11
CA SER A 38 -3.41 11.38 1.51
C SER A 38 -2.69 10.47 2.50
N VAL A 39 -2.27 9.28 2.06
CA VAL A 39 -1.54 8.27 2.84
C VAL A 39 -0.28 8.88 3.45
N HIS A 40 0.49 9.62 2.66
CA HIS A 40 1.70 10.33 3.11
C HIS A 40 1.43 11.30 4.26
N ILE A 41 0.27 11.98 4.21
CA ILE A 41 -0.12 12.97 5.22
C ILE A 41 -0.61 12.28 6.48
N THR A 42 -1.34 11.18 6.33
CA THR A 42 -1.80 10.36 7.45
C THR A 42 -0.61 9.75 8.20
N GLU A 43 0.37 9.19 7.49
CA GLU A 43 1.60 8.68 8.12
C GLU A 43 2.41 9.78 8.81
N ALA A 44 2.46 10.98 8.21
CA ALA A 44 3.10 12.13 8.82
C ALA A 44 2.40 12.57 10.12
N ASP A 45 1.06 12.58 10.14
CA ASP A 45 0.28 12.96 11.32
C ASP A 45 0.27 11.87 12.40
N GLU A 46 0.62 10.63 12.10
CA GLU A 46 0.78 9.56 13.10
C GLU A 46 2.19 9.53 13.74
N MET A 47 3.11 10.38 13.28
CA MET A 47 4.45 10.47 13.88
C MET A 47 4.37 10.82 15.38
N THR A 48 5.05 10.01 16.19
CA THR A 48 5.24 10.28 17.62
C THR A 48 6.59 10.96 17.83
N ALA A 49 6.59 12.27 18.11
CA ALA A 49 7.80 13.05 18.37
C ALA A 49 7.49 14.25 19.28
N GLN A 50 8.48 14.69 20.07
CA GLN A 50 8.36 15.90 20.90
C GLN A 50 8.10 17.15 20.02
N ASP A 51 8.69 17.22 18.83
CA ASP A 51 8.52 18.32 17.87
C ASP A 51 7.62 17.95 16.67
N LYS A 52 6.54 17.21 16.94
CA LYS A 52 5.63 16.67 15.90
C LYS A 52 5.18 17.75 14.89
N ALA A 53 4.81 18.94 15.35
CA ALA A 53 4.33 20.01 14.47
C ALA A 53 5.41 20.46 13.47
N GLN A 54 6.64 20.67 13.92
CA GLN A 54 7.76 21.07 13.06
C GLN A 54 8.12 19.96 12.07
N LYS A 55 8.10 18.69 12.50
CA LYS A 55 8.33 17.55 11.61
C LYS A 55 7.26 17.41 10.53
N ILE A 56 5.99 17.61 10.88
CA ILE A 56 4.89 17.60 9.89
C ILE A 56 5.05 18.75 8.90
N GLU A 57 5.44 19.93 9.35
CA GLU A 57 5.69 21.06 8.45
C GLU A 57 6.86 20.77 7.51
N LYS A 58 7.98 20.24 8.03
CA LYS A 58 9.11 19.77 7.21
C LYS A 58 8.62 18.77 6.16
N ARG A 59 7.83 17.77 6.56
CA ARG A 59 7.27 16.75 5.66
C ARG A 59 6.38 17.34 4.57
N CYS A 60 5.48 18.27 4.91
CA CYS A 60 4.65 18.94 3.92
C CYS A 60 5.50 19.70 2.89
N ARG A 61 6.54 20.40 3.35
CA ARG A 61 7.48 21.12 2.49
C ARG A 61 8.26 20.16 1.59
N THR A 62 8.79 19.06 2.13
CA THR A 62 9.48 18.03 1.35
C THR A 62 8.55 17.48 0.25
N ILE A 63 7.33 17.06 0.60
CA ILE A 63 6.36 16.52 -0.36
C ILE A 63 6.04 17.56 -1.44
N SER A 64 5.78 18.82 -1.06
CA SER A 64 5.47 19.90 -2.00
C SER A 64 6.61 20.12 -3.00
N ASN A 65 7.85 20.12 -2.52
CA ASN A 65 9.05 20.28 -3.35
C ASN A 65 9.24 19.10 -4.32
N LEU A 66 9.12 17.86 -3.83
CA LEU A 66 9.31 16.66 -4.65
C LEU A 66 8.23 16.48 -5.70
N THR A 67 6.98 16.75 -5.32
CA THR A 67 5.83 16.43 -6.16
C THR A 67 5.33 17.60 -6.99
N SER A 68 5.84 18.82 -6.75
CA SER A 68 5.22 20.04 -7.29
C SER A 68 3.70 20.07 -7.03
N ASN A 69 3.28 19.56 -5.86
CA ASN A 69 1.88 19.44 -5.45
C ASN A 69 1.00 18.52 -6.32
N ASN A 70 1.58 17.67 -7.17
CA ASN A 70 0.82 16.66 -7.91
C ASN A 70 0.28 15.61 -6.92
N TYR A 71 -1.05 15.55 -6.80
CA TYR A 71 -1.77 14.77 -5.80
C TYR A 71 -2.70 13.75 -6.45
N ILE A 72 -2.70 12.54 -5.91
CA ILE A 72 -3.64 11.47 -6.22
C ILE A 72 -4.75 11.48 -5.18
N HIS A 73 -5.95 11.76 -5.64
CA HIS A 73 -7.17 11.73 -4.86
C HIS A 73 -7.94 10.44 -5.11
N LEU A 74 -8.24 9.71 -4.05
CA LEU A 74 -9.19 8.60 -4.10
C LEU A 74 -10.55 9.10 -3.62
N ASP A 75 -11.52 9.11 -4.51
CA ASP A 75 -12.89 9.47 -4.16
C ASP A 75 -13.58 8.24 -3.55
N ALA A 76 -13.90 8.34 -2.26
CA ALA A 76 -14.54 7.24 -1.53
C ALA A 76 -15.97 6.91 -2.01
N LYS A 77 -16.68 7.86 -2.64
CA LYS A 77 -18.05 7.66 -3.12
C LYS A 77 -18.08 7.01 -4.49
N THR A 78 -17.27 7.51 -5.40
CA THR A 78 -17.23 7.03 -6.79
C THR A 78 -16.21 5.91 -6.99
N HIS A 79 -15.31 5.70 -6.03
CA HIS A 79 -14.15 4.82 -6.13
C HIS A 79 -13.25 5.17 -7.34
N ALA A 80 -13.32 6.42 -7.81
CA ALA A 80 -12.47 6.91 -8.88
C ALA A 80 -11.16 7.45 -8.31
N ILE A 81 -10.11 7.38 -9.13
CA ILE A 81 -8.83 8.03 -8.85
C ILE A 81 -8.72 9.28 -9.72
N HIS A 82 -8.44 10.41 -9.08
CA HIS A 82 -8.22 11.69 -9.76
C HIS A 82 -6.80 12.20 -9.53
N LYS A 83 -6.16 12.71 -10.59
CA LYS A 83 -4.90 13.44 -10.52
C LYS A 83 -5.23 14.93 -10.48
N GLN A 84 -4.74 15.63 -9.47
CA GLN A 84 -5.00 17.07 -9.27
C GLN A 84 -3.77 17.75 -8.65
N ILE A 85 -3.80 19.09 -8.56
CA ILE A 85 -2.75 19.87 -7.91
C ILE A 85 -3.30 20.37 -6.59
N VAL A 86 -2.77 19.89 -5.47
CA VAL A 86 -3.20 20.28 -4.13
C VAL A 86 -1.99 20.36 -3.23
N ARG A 87 -1.95 21.34 -2.31
CA ARG A 87 -0.86 21.47 -1.36
C ARG A 87 -0.99 20.46 -0.21
N PRO A 88 0.10 19.82 0.26
CA PRO A 88 0.10 18.92 1.42
C PRO A 88 -0.59 19.49 2.66
N GLU A 89 -0.42 20.79 2.93
CA GLU A 89 -1.01 21.47 4.08
C GLU A 89 -2.54 21.53 4.00
N GLU A 90 -3.10 21.63 2.79
CA GLU A 90 -4.56 21.57 2.59
C GLU A 90 -5.09 20.17 2.86
N ILE A 91 -4.36 19.14 2.42
CA ILE A 91 -4.71 17.75 2.72
C ILE A 91 -4.62 17.48 4.23
N LEU A 92 -3.60 18.02 4.92
CA LEU A 92 -3.47 17.92 6.38
C LEU A 92 -4.63 18.59 7.11
N LYS A 93 -5.05 19.80 6.68
CA LYS A 93 -6.22 20.48 7.25
C LYS A 93 -7.48 19.64 7.08
N ARG A 94 -7.70 19.08 5.89
CA ARG A 94 -8.84 18.18 5.63
C ARG A 94 -8.74 16.96 6.54
N HIS A 95 -7.59 16.29 6.60
CA HIS A 95 -7.36 15.12 7.44
C HIS A 95 -7.70 15.40 8.91
N LYS A 96 -7.16 16.48 9.49
CA LYS A 96 -7.44 16.90 10.88
C LYS A 96 -8.90 17.25 11.13
N TYR A 97 -9.55 17.89 10.16
CA TYR A 97 -10.99 18.16 10.26
C TYR A 97 -11.78 16.85 10.33
N TRP A 98 -11.46 15.86 9.48
CA TRP A 98 -12.11 14.56 9.49
C TRP A 98 -11.83 13.77 10.77
N THR A 99 -10.57 13.69 11.22
CA THR A 99 -10.23 12.92 12.43
C THR A 99 -10.80 13.53 13.70
N ASN A 100 -10.90 14.86 13.79
CA ASN A 100 -11.46 15.54 14.97
C ASN A 100 -12.99 15.57 14.99
N ASN A 101 -13.65 15.56 13.84
CA ASN A 101 -15.12 15.72 13.73
C ASN A 101 -15.87 14.44 13.37
N SER A 102 -15.18 13.31 13.23
CA SER A 102 -15.83 12.04 12.94
C SER A 102 -15.55 11.02 14.05
N THR A 103 -16.58 10.31 14.47
CA THR A 103 -16.47 9.02 15.19
C THR A 103 -15.80 7.93 14.35
N SER A 104 -15.45 8.22 13.09
CA SER A 104 -14.91 7.26 12.12
C SER A 104 -13.42 6.94 12.28
N GLY A 105 -12.64 7.80 12.96
CA GLY A 105 -11.26 7.47 13.34
C GLY A 105 -11.16 6.24 14.26
N ALA A 106 -12.22 5.96 15.03
CA ALA A 106 -12.35 4.73 15.82
C ALA A 106 -12.79 3.53 14.97
N PHE A 107 -13.53 3.73 13.87
CA PHE A 107 -14.03 2.67 12.99
C PHE A 107 -12.95 2.06 12.08
N GLN A 108 -11.98 2.85 11.62
CA GLN A 108 -10.84 2.29 10.86
C GLN A 108 -9.95 1.36 11.72
N LYS A 109 -9.94 1.55 13.05
CA LYS A 109 -9.21 0.68 13.98
C LYS A 109 -9.97 -0.61 14.32
N THR A 110 -11.28 -0.70 14.07
CA THR A 110 -12.11 -1.86 14.48
C THR A 110 -12.36 -2.90 13.38
N GLU A 111 -12.13 -2.61 12.09
CA GLU A 111 -12.28 -3.62 11.03
C GLU A 111 -11.00 -4.43 10.73
N LEU A 112 -9.85 -4.02 11.26
CA LEU A 112 -8.60 -4.80 11.22
C LEU A 112 -8.52 -5.69 12.46
N GLY A 113 -9.15 -6.86 12.43
CA GLY A 113 -9.11 -7.76 13.59
C GLY A 113 -10.10 -8.93 13.62
N THR A 114 -10.87 -9.17 12.57
CA THR A 114 -11.90 -10.22 12.57
C THR A 114 -11.35 -11.65 12.59
N VAL A 115 -10.07 -11.85 12.25
CA VAL A 115 -9.41 -13.17 12.27
C VAL A 115 -8.28 -13.16 13.29
N SER A 116 -8.44 -13.96 14.35
CA SER A 116 -7.48 -14.11 15.45
C SER A 116 -6.15 -14.68 14.94
N GLN A 117 -5.07 -14.46 15.69
CA GLN A 117 -3.76 -15.00 15.29
C GLN A 117 -3.75 -16.53 15.29
N GLU A 118 -4.50 -17.17 16.18
CA GLU A 118 -4.68 -18.63 16.24
C GLU A 118 -5.38 -19.12 14.98
N GLN A 119 -6.45 -18.44 14.53
CA GLN A 119 -7.14 -18.77 13.29
C GLN A 119 -6.23 -18.63 12.07
N ARG A 120 -5.38 -17.59 12.03
CA ARG A 120 -4.38 -17.41 10.96
C ARG A 120 -3.31 -18.51 10.98
N VAL A 121 -2.87 -18.95 12.17
CA VAL A 121 -1.92 -20.08 12.30
C VAL A 121 -2.55 -21.37 11.80
N ALA A 122 -3.74 -21.73 12.30
CA ALA A 122 -4.44 -22.93 11.90
C ALA A 122 -4.73 -22.96 10.39
N PHE A 123 -5.11 -21.82 9.80
CA PHE A 123 -5.33 -21.73 8.36
C PHE A 123 -4.04 -21.99 7.56
N ARG A 124 -2.91 -21.40 7.96
CA ARG A 124 -1.61 -21.63 7.29
C ARG A 124 -1.14 -23.08 7.40
N GLU A 125 -1.30 -23.68 8.58
CA GLU A 125 -1.01 -25.10 8.80
C GLU A 125 -1.87 -25.99 7.88
N SER A 126 -3.16 -25.66 7.72
CA SER A 126 -4.03 -26.38 6.79
C SER A 126 -3.59 -26.28 5.34
N LEU A 127 -2.91 -25.19 4.95
CA LEU A 127 -2.32 -24.99 3.63
C LEU A 127 -0.95 -25.66 3.47
N GLY A 128 -0.36 -26.19 4.55
CA GLY A 128 0.98 -26.78 4.52
C GLY A 128 2.10 -25.74 4.31
N LEU A 129 1.86 -24.48 4.68
CA LEU A 129 2.80 -23.38 4.46
C LEU A 129 3.71 -23.16 5.68
N ASP A 130 5.03 -23.23 5.48
CA ASP A 130 6.02 -22.86 6.51
C ASP A 130 6.25 -21.33 6.54
N PRO A 131 6.01 -20.65 7.68
CA PRO A 131 6.31 -19.23 7.86
C PRO A 131 7.74 -18.79 7.50
N LYS A 132 8.74 -19.69 7.61
CA LYS A 132 10.14 -19.39 7.27
C LYS A 132 10.37 -19.35 5.75
N GLU A 133 9.59 -20.12 5.00
CA GLU A 133 9.72 -20.23 3.56
C GLU A 133 8.91 -19.15 2.84
N ILE A 134 7.67 -18.93 3.26
CA ILE A 134 6.71 -18.04 2.55
C ILE A 134 7.15 -16.57 2.49
N ASN A 135 8.06 -16.11 3.35
CA ASN A 135 8.60 -14.76 3.31
C ASN A 135 9.67 -14.57 2.22
N ASN A 136 10.21 -15.66 1.67
CA ASN A 136 11.22 -15.66 0.63
C ASN A 136 10.65 -15.97 -0.76
N TYR A 137 9.36 -16.28 -0.85
CA TYR A 137 8.72 -16.60 -2.12
C TYR A 137 8.73 -15.40 -3.07
N THR A 138 8.92 -15.72 -4.33
CA THR A 138 8.66 -14.88 -5.49
C THR A 138 7.15 -14.79 -5.75
N VAL A 139 6.75 -13.80 -6.55
CA VAL A 139 5.35 -13.63 -6.99
C VAL A 139 4.81 -14.91 -7.63
N LYS A 140 5.64 -15.57 -8.46
CA LYS A 140 5.27 -16.81 -9.16
C LYS A 140 5.02 -17.95 -8.17
N GLU A 141 5.91 -18.14 -7.19
CA GLU A 141 5.75 -19.18 -6.18
C GLU A 141 4.48 -18.95 -5.34
N VAL A 142 4.13 -17.70 -5.03
CA VAL A 142 2.86 -17.39 -4.34
C VAL A 142 1.66 -17.81 -5.19
N ILE A 143 1.64 -17.49 -6.48
CA ILE A 143 0.55 -17.92 -7.39
C ILE A 143 0.49 -19.45 -7.47
N GLU A 144 1.64 -20.12 -7.60
CA GLU A 144 1.72 -21.58 -7.62
C GLU A 144 1.15 -22.21 -6.33
N GLN A 145 1.37 -21.60 -5.16
CA GLN A 145 0.75 -22.08 -3.91
C GLN A 145 -0.77 -21.99 -3.92
N PHE A 146 -1.35 -20.93 -4.49
CA PHE A 146 -2.80 -20.82 -4.65
C PHE A 146 -3.35 -21.89 -5.59
N GLU A 147 -2.64 -22.19 -6.68
CA GLU A 147 -3.04 -23.24 -7.62
C GLU A 147 -2.92 -24.64 -7.02
N ILE A 148 -1.85 -24.93 -6.26
CA ILE A 148 -1.66 -26.20 -5.56
C ILE A 148 -2.77 -26.44 -4.52
N ASN A 149 -3.17 -25.39 -3.80
CA ASN A 149 -4.18 -25.45 -2.74
C ASN A 149 -5.58 -25.02 -3.21
N LYS A 150 -5.84 -24.98 -4.53
CA LYS A 150 -7.10 -24.43 -5.06
C LYS A 150 -8.34 -25.15 -4.52
N ASP A 151 -8.25 -26.44 -4.23
CA ASP A 151 -9.32 -27.24 -3.62
C ASP A 151 -9.75 -26.67 -2.26
N LYS A 152 -8.78 -26.23 -1.45
CA LYS A 152 -9.02 -25.55 -0.16
C LYS A 152 -9.60 -24.15 -0.33
N PHE A 153 -9.46 -23.56 -1.52
CA PHE A 153 -10.05 -22.29 -1.92
C PHE A 153 -11.32 -22.47 -2.77
N GLY A 154 -11.99 -23.63 -2.70
CA GLY A 154 -13.24 -23.86 -3.43
C GLY A 154 -13.05 -24.01 -4.94
N ASN A 155 -11.89 -24.51 -5.36
CA ASN A 155 -11.42 -24.62 -6.75
C ASN A 155 -11.36 -23.30 -7.52
N MET A 156 -11.21 -22.17 -6.80
CA MET A 156 -11.03 -20.85 -7.39
C MET A 156 -9.54 -20.53 -7.58
N SER A 157 -9.20 -19.90 -8.69
CA SER A 157 -7.93 -19.19 -8.85
C SER A 157 -7.86 -17.98 -7.90
N LEU A 158 -6.66 -17.43 -7.67
CA LEU A 158 -6.49 -16.26 -6.80
C LEU A 158 -7.39 -15.05 -7.23
N PRO A 159 -7.46 -14.66 -8.52
CA PRO A 159 -8.37 -13.58 -8.93
C PRO A 159 -9.85 -13.88 -8.66
N GLU A 160 -10.29 -15.12 -8.88
CA GLU A 160 -11.68 -15.54 -8.63
C GLU A 160 -12.01 -15.57 -7.15
N LEU A 161 -11.06 -16.00 -6.31
CA LEU A 161 -11.17 -15.97 -4.86
C LEU A 161 -11.36 -14.54 -4.36
N ILE A 162 -10.55 -13.58 -4.84
CA ILE A 162 -10.67 -12.17 -4.47
C ILE A 162 -12.00 -11.58 -4.95
N GLU A 163 -12.40 -11.83 -6.20
CA GLU A 163 -13.69 -11.36 -6.73
C GLU A 163 -14.85 -11.90 -5.89
N THR A 164 -14.83 -13.19 -5.56
CA THR A 164 -15.90 -13.82 -4.79
C THR A 164 -15.94 -13.31 -3.37
N ALA A 165 -14.80 -13.23 -2.67
CA ALA A 165 -14.73 -12.73 -1.30
C ALA A 165 -15.21 -11.28 -1.19
N THR A 166 -14.76 -10.41 -2.11
CA THR A 166 -15.15 -9.00 -2.11
C THR A 166 -16.61 -8.81 -2.49
N ARG A 167 -17.14 -9.59 -3.44
CA ARG A 167 -18.57 -9.58 -3.80
C ARG A 167 -19.46 -10.03 -2.65
N ILE A 168 -19.07 -11.07 -1.91
CA ILE A 168 -19.81 -11.53 -0.72
C ILE A 168 -19.84 -10.42 0.34
N LYS A 169 -18.68 -9.79 0.62
CA LYS A 169 -18.58 -8.72 1.62
C LYS A 169 -19.40 -7.48 1.25
N LEU A 170 -19.41 -7.08 -0.02
CA LEU A 170 -20.02 -5.83 -0.48
C LEU A 170 -21.46 -5.98 -1.00
N GLY A 171 -21.91 -7.20 -1.30
CA GLY A 171 -23.18 -7.46 -1.99
C GLY A 171 -23.22 -6.99 -3.45
N ARG A 172 -22.08 -6.59 -4.02
CA ARG A 172 -21.91 -6.09 -5.40
C ARG A 172 -20.49 -6.35 -5.90
N SER A 173 -20.27 -6.29 -7.21
CA SER A 173 -18.90 -6.37 -7.76
C SER A 173 -18.01 -5.29 -7.20
N ALA A 174 -16.82 -5.70 -6.78
CA ALA A 174 -15.85 -4.82 -6.17
C ALA A 174 -15.09 -4.01 -7.21
N THR A 175 -14.70 -2.79 -6.83
CA THR A 175 -13.81 -1.98 -7.67
C THR A 175 -12.38 -2.51 -7.61
N THR A 176 -11.54 -2.18 -8.59
CA THR A 176 -10.12 -2.56 -8.58
C THR A 176 -9.43 -2.14 -7.27
N LEU A 177 -9.77 -0.94 -6.74
CA LEU A 177 -9.21 -0.44 -5.49
C LEU A 177 -9.51 -1.38 -4.31
N THR A 178 -10.77 -1.82 -4.20
CA THR A 178 -11.19 -2.75 -3.16
C THR A 178 -10.52 -4.10 -3.30
N LYS A 179 -10.32 -4.59 -4.54
CA LYS A 179 -9.64 -5.86 -4.80
C LYS A 179 -8.15 -5.79 -4.43
N ILE A 180 -7.47 -4.67 -4.67
CA ILE A 180 -6.09 -4.44 -4.23
C ILE A 180 -5.98 -4.58 -2.71
N VAL A 181 -6.83 -3.86 -1.96
CA VAL A 181 -6.82 -3.91 -0.48
C VAL A 181 -7.14 -5.31 0.02
N ALA A 182 -8.16 -5.97 -0.52
CA ALA A 182 -8.52 -7.34 -0.15
C ALA A 182 -7.40 -8.34 -0.44
N THR A 183 -6.63 -8.12 -1.50
CA THR A 183 -5.46 -8.97 -1.82
C THR A 183 -4.38 -8.80 -0.76
N PHE A 184 -4.06 -7.56 -0.34
CA PHE A 184 -3.12 -7.33 0.75
C PHE A 184 -3.56 -8.01 2.06
N GLU A 185 -4.84 -7.88 2.42
CA GLU A 185 -5.43 -8.52 3.60
C GLU A 185 -5.31 -10.06 3.53
N LEU A 186 -5.61 -10.66 2.37
CA LEU A 186 -5.49 -12.11 2.16
C LEU A 186 -4.04 -12.58 2.32
N LEU A 187 -3.08 -11.87 1.73
CA LEU A 187 -1.66 -12.21 1.85
C LEU A 187 -1.18 -12.10 3.30
N ASP A 188 -1.63 -11.09 4.04
CA ASP A 188 -1.31 -10.94 5.47
C ASP A 188 -1.99 -12.00 6.36
N MET A 189 -3.17 -12.48 5.96
CA MET A 189 -3.85 -13.59 6.62
C MET A 189 -3.08 -14.90 6.44
N ILE A 190 -2.62 -15.19 5.22
CA ILE A 190 -1.83 -16.37 4.86
C ILE A 190 -0.35 -16.22 5.28
N GLY A 191 0.10 -15.01 5.59
CA GLY A 191 1.44 -14.75 6.10
C GLY A 191 2.53 -14.56 5.04
N PHE A 192 2.17 -14.35 3.78
CA PHE A 192 3.14 -14.00 2.74
C PHE A 192 3.72 -12.61 2.99
N TRP A 193 5.05 -12.53 3.04
CA TRP A 193 5.81 -11.30 3.28
C TRP A 193 5.30 -10.54 4.52
N LYS A 194 5.09 -11.26 5.63
CA LYS A 194 4.48 -10.73 6.86
C LYS A 194 5.50 -10.09 7.80
N ASP A 195 5.11 -9.00 8.46
CA ASP A 195 5.87 -8.38 9.56
C ASP A 195 5.66 -9.07 10.92
N ILE A 196 6.57 -8.85 11.88
CA ILE A 196 6.36 -9.22 13.28
C ILE A 196 5.10 -8.53 13.79
N TYR A 197 4.20 -9.28 14.40
CA TYR A 197 2.88 -8.77 14.78
C TYR A 197 2.99 -7.77 15.94
N THR A 198 2.65 -6.52 15.66
CA THR A 198 2.47 -5.42 16.63
C THR A 198 1.28 -4.55 16.24
N THR A 199 0.68 -3.80 17.17
CA THR A 199 -0.38 -2.83 16.84
C THR A 199 0.07 -1.76 15.84
N LYS A 200 1.35 -1.39 15.87
CA LYS A 200 1.98 -0.52 14.86
C LYS A 200 2.02 -1.18 13.48
N SER A 201 2.20 -2.50 13.43
CA SER A 201 2.24 -3.25 12.16
C SER A 201 0.89 -3.29 11.44
N ASP A 202 -0.25 -3.29 12.14
CA ASP A 202 -1.58 -3.30 11.50
C ASP A 202 -1.90 -1.97 10.81
N PHE A 203 -1.52 -0.85 11.44
CA PHE A 203 -1.63 0.47 10.80
C PHE A 203 -0.71 0.58 9.58
N ALA A 204 0.55 0.16 9.69
CA ALA A 204 1.50 0.19 8.57
C ALA A 204 1.01 -0.64 7.37
N ARG A 205 0.49 -1.86 7.61
CA ARG A 205 -0.10 -2.73 6.58
C ARG A 205 -1.26 -2.06 5.83
N ALA A 206 -2.11 -1.34 6.56
CA ALA A 206 -3.19 -0.59 5.94
C ALA A 206 -2.65 0.49 5.00
N GLN A 207 -1.62 1.23 5.41
CA GLN A 207 -1.00 2.26 4.57
C GLN A 207 -0.29 1.67 3.34
N ASP A 208 0.40 0.54 3.46
CA ASP A 208 1.05 -0.15 2.33
C ASP A 208 0.07 -0.43 1.19
N SER A 209 -1.13 -0.94 1.54
CA SER A 209 -2.18 -1.19 0.55
C SER A 209 -2.65 0.10 -0.12
N GLN A 210 -2.74 1.21 0.60
CA GLN A 210 -3.19 2.50 0.07
C GLN A 210 -2.14 3.16 -0.83
N HIS A 211 -0.84 3.00 -0.52
CA HIS A 211 0.26 3.36 -1.41
C HIS A 211 0.17 2.56 -2.71
N CYS A 212 -0.03 1.25 -2.64
CA CYS A 212 -0.22 0.38 -3.81
C CYS A 212 -1.43 0.81 -4.67
N VAL A 213 -2.56 1.12 -4.04
CA VAL A 213 -3.75 1.62 -4.75
C VAL A 213 -3.44 2.96 -5.43
N SER A 214 -2.83 3.90 -4.73
CA SER A 214 -2.50 5.22 -5.27
C SER A 214 -1.52 5.11 -6.45
N ALA A 215 -0.53 4.22 -6.35
CA ALA A 215 0.46 4.01 -7.38
C ALA A 215 -0.06 3.27 -8.62
N SER A 216 -1.21 2.59 -8.54
CA SER A 216 -1.79 1.83 -9.66
C SER A 216 -2.14 2.66 -10.90
N VAL A 217 -2.19 3.99 -10.79
CA VAL A 217 -2.41 4.92 -11.90
C VAL A 217 -1.13 5.63 -12.38
N CYS A 218 0.02 5.19 -11.87
CA CYS A 218 1.36 5.68 -12.23
C CYS A 218 2.09 4.66 -13.09
N ASP A 219 3.15 5.12 -13.76
CA ASP A 219 4.04 4.25 -14.53
C ASP A 219 5.00 3.49 -13.60
N TYR A 220 5.41 4.12 -12.49
CA TYR A 220 6.28 3.55 -11.49
C TYR A 220 5.75 3.73 -10.07
N PHE A 221 5.92 2.69 -9.26
CA PHE A 221 5.84 2.71 -7.81
C PHE A 221 7.23 2.44 -7.23
N ILE A 222 7.76 3.37 -6.44
CA ILE A 222 9.10 3.27 -5.88
C ILE A 222 9.01 3.15 -4.36
N SER A 223 9.52 2.04 -3.81
CA SER A 223 9.52 1.77 -2.37
C SER A 223 10.77 1.00 -1.96
N ASN A 224 11.39 1.34 -0.83
CA ASN A 224 12.47 0.54 -0.26
C ASN A 224 11.96 -0.63 0.61
N ASP A 225 10.67 -0.71 0.93
CA ASP A 225 10.08 -1.87 1.61
C ASP A 225 9.87 -3.05 0.64
N LYS A 226 10.70 -4.09 0.80
CA LYS A 226 10.66 -5.31 -0.02
C LYS A 226 9.29 -6.01 0.00
N ARG A 227 8.59 -5.98 1.14
CA ARG A 227 7.30 -6.65 1.32
C ARG A 227 6.20 -5.91 0.57
N THR A 228 6.16 -4.59 0.73
CA THR A 228 5.23 -3.72 -0.01
C THR A 228 5.46 -3.85 -1.51
N ARG A 229 6.72 -3.90 -1.96
CA ARG A 229 7.06 -4.18 -3.36
C ARG A 229 6.53 -5.52 -3.85
N ASN A 230 6.81 -6.61 -3.14
CA ASN A 230 6.40 -7.95 -3.54
C ASN A 230 4.88 -8.11 -3.61
N LYS A 231 4.15 -7.62 -2.59
CA LYS A 231 2.68 -7.62 -2.59
C LYS A 231 2.12 -6.80 -3.75
N SER A 232 2.69 -5.62 -4.00
CA SER A 232 2.26 -4.75 -5.11
C SER A 232 2.48 -5.41 -6.47
N ARG A 233 3.61 -6.10 -6.68
CA ARG A 233 3.85 -6.83 -7.94
C ARG A 233 2.85 -7.95 -8.17
N LEU A 234 2.55 -8.74 -7.14
CA LEU A 234 1.52 -9.78 -7.23
C LEU A 234 0.18 -9.15 -7.62
N VAL A 235 -0.23 -8.09 -6.92
CA VAL A 235 -1.46 -7.35 -7.21
C VAL A 235 -1.49 -6.84 -8.65
N TYR A 236 -0.40 -6.23 -9.13
CA TYR A 236 -0.35 -5.67 -10.47
C TYR A 236 -0.34 -6.75 -11.55
N ASP A 237 0.29 -7.91 -11.30
CA ASP A 237 0.23 -9.04 -12.22
C ASP A 237 -1.18 -9.65 -12.30
N ILE A 238 -1.84 -9.90 -11.16
CA ILE A 238 -3.17 -10.54 -11.17
C ILE A 238 -4.27 -9.63 -11.73
N PHE A 239 -4.15 -8.31 -11.54
CA PHE A 239 -5.13 -7.33 -12.05
C PHE A 239 -4.69 -6.64 -13.34
N LYS A 240 -3.58 -7.08 -13.95
CA LYS A 240 -3.04 -6.55 -15.21
C LYS A 240 -2.87 -5.03 -15.20
N ILE A 241 -2.30 -4.53 -14.10
CA ILE A 241 -1.91 -3.12 -13.91
C ILE A 241 -0.49 -2.95 -14.43
N ASN A 242 -0.25 -1.95 -15.29
CA ASN A 242 1.03 -1.76 -15.98
C ASN A 242 2.10 -1.02 -15.16
N THR A 243 1.82 -0.68 -13.91
CA THR A 243 2.75 0.02 -13.02
C THR A 243 3.94 -0.87 -12.69
N LYS A 244 5.16 -0.38 -12.91
CA LYS A 244 6.39 -1.06 -12.51
C LYS A 244 6.72 -0.78 -11.05
N VAL A 245 7.13 -1.81 -10.31
CA VAL A 245 7.43 -1.68 -8.88
C VAL A 245 8.91 -1.92 -8.65
N VAL A 246 9.63 -0.88 -8.22
CA VAL A 246 11.10 -0.90 -8.08
C VAL A 246 11.54 -0.33 -6.73
N ASP A 247 12.76 -0.65 -6.32
CA ASP A 247 13.44 0.05 -5.22
C ASP A 247 14.14 1.35 -5.68
N SER A 248 14.77 2.05 -4.73
CA SER A 248 15.54 3.28 -5.01
C SER A 248 16.77 3.08 -5.91
N ASN A 249 17.18 1.84 -6.18
CA ASN A 249 18.26 1.49 -7.11
C ASN A 249 17.74 1.01 -8.47
N GLY A 250 16.42 0.94 -8.66
CA GLY A 250 15.80 0.48 -9.90
C GLY A 250 15.67 -1.04 -10.02
N PHE A 251 15.89 -1.79 -8.94
CA PHE A 251 15.67 -3.24 -8.94
C PHE A 251 14.20 -3.57 -8.68
N GLU A 252 13.71 -4.56 -9.41
CA GLU A 252 12.46 -5.25 -9.08
C GLU A 252 12.70 -6.25 -7.93
#